data_AF-A0A7K3Y4F7-F1
#
_entry.id   AF-A0A7K3Y4F7-F1
#
_cell.length_a   1.000
_cell.length_b   1.000
_cell.length_c   1.000
_cell.angle_alpha   90.00
_cell.angle_beta   90.00
_cell.angle_gamma   90.00
#
_symmetry.space_group_name_H-M   'P 1'
#
loop_
_entity.id
_entity.type
_entity.pdbx_description
1 polymer ?
#
loop_
_entity_poly.entity_id
_entity_poly.type
_entity_poly.pdbx_seq_one_letter_code
_entity_poly.pdbx_strand_id
1 'polypeptide(L)'
;MRSDLKEIEGERKTFTGMFARFGKKDRYRPKKVGDEWVTYDVTVLLVDVRDSDGNRVTDHLWFNYTKGFERLGDLKEGDVIRFDARVRPYIKGYVNHREYIDEREVDYKLAYPTKVARAG
;
A
#
# COMPACT_ATOMS: atom_id res chain seq x y z
N MET A 1 -13.50 -1.68 -9.40
CA MET A 1 -13.08 -0.28 -9.17
C MET A 1 -13.41 0.06 -7.73
N ARG A 2 -12.54 0.79 -7.01
CA ARG A 2 -12.85 1.25 -5.64
C ARG A 2 -13.65 2.55 -5.70
N SER A 3 -14.93 2.43 -6.03
CA SER A 3 -15.84 3.55 -6.26
C SER A 3 -15.90 4.50 -5.06
N ASP A 4 -15.92 3.97 -3.85
CA ASP A 4 -16.09 4.77 -2.62
C ASP A 4 -14.87 5.66 -2.34
N LEU A 5 -13.68 5.24 -2.78
CA LEU A 5 -12.48 6.06 -2.67
C LEU A 5 -12.51 7.27 -3.62
N LYS A 6 -13.30 7.24 -4.69
CA LYS A 6 -13.44 8.36 -5.63
C LYS A 6 -13.95 9.62 -4.95
N GLU A 7 -14.90 9.47 -4.04
CA GLU A 7 -15.56 10.60 -3.37
C GLU A 7 -14.61 11.39 -2.46
N ILE A 8 -13.57 10.71 -1.96
CA ILE A 8 -12.54 11.27 -1.07
C ILE A 8 -11.19 11.42 -1.78
N GLU A 9 -11.20 11.56 -3.11
CA GLU A 9 -9.98 11.73 -3.90
C GLU A 9 -9.14 12.91 -3.38
N GLY A 10 -7.84 12.68 -3.22
CA GLY A 10 -6.89 13.72 -2.79
C GLY A 10 -6.91 13.97 -1.29
N GLU A 11 -7.89 13.46 -0.55
CA GLU A 11 -7.94 13.54 0.91
C GLU A 11 -6.97 12.55 1.57
N ARG A 12 -6.58 12.88 2.80
CA ARG A 12 -5.85 11.97 3.69
C ARG A 12 -6.80 11.52 4.79
N LYS A 13 -7.07 10.22 4.85
CA LYS A 13 -7.95 9.59 5.84
C LYS A 13 -7.19 8.53 6.63
N THR A 14 -7.79 8.11 7.75
CA THR A 14 -7.31 6.98 8.56
C THR A 14 -7.90 5.68 8.03
N PHE A 15 -7.07 4.64 8.02
CA PHE A 15 -7.43 3.28 7.66
C PHE A 15 -6.83 2.32 8.69
N THR A 16 -7.37 1.11 8.74
CA THR A 16 -6.78 -0.03 9.44
C THR A 16 -6.54 -1.18 8.47
N GLY A 17 -5.60 -2.06 8.79
CA GLY A 17 -5.38 -3.30 8.08
C GLY A 17 -4.56 -4.27 8.92
N MET A 18 -4.82 -5.56 8.76
CA MET A 18 -4.13 -6.60 9.49
C MET A 18 -2.81 -6.95 8.80
N PHE A 19 -1.71 -6.90 9.53
CA PHE A 19 -0.41 -7.33 9.01
C PHE A 19 -0.44 -8.83 8.70
N ALA A 20 -0.14 -9.18 7.45
CA ALA A 20 -0.04 -10.57 7.03
C ALA A 20 1.43 -11.01 6.98
N ARG A 21 2.26 -10.31 6.21
CA ARG A 21 3.68 -10.67 6.02
C ARG A 21 4.51 -9.57 5.40
N PHE A 22 5.82 -9.74 5.46
CA PHE A 22 6.76 -9.00 4.62
C PHE A 22 6.87 -9.60 3.21
N GLY A 23 7.28 -8.78 2.26
CA GLY A 23 7.59 -9.17 0.88
C GLY A 23 8.87 -8.48 0.38
N LYS A 24 9.28 -8.85 -0.83
CA LYS A 24 10.39 -8.23 -1.55
C LYS A 24 9.89 -7.75 -2.90
N LYS A 25 10.24 -6.53 -3.26
CA LYS A 25 9.98 -5.95 -4.58
C LYS A 25 11.31 -5.63 -5.23
N ASP A 26 11.61 -6.28 -6.35
CA ASP A 26 12.83 -6.03 -7.08
C ASP A 26 12.91 -4.57 -7.55
N ARG A 27 14.11 -4.01 -7.44
CA ARG A 27 14.42 -2.68 -7.94
C ARG A 27 15.05 -2.82 -9.31
N TYR A 28 14.62 -1.95 -10.23
CA TYR A 28 15.29 -1.80 -11.52
C TYR A 28 16.75 -1.30 -11.35
N ARG A 29 17.02 -0.48 -10.33
CA ARG A 29 18.36 0.00 -9.99
C ARG A 29 18.69 -0.28 -8.53
N PRO A 30 19.87 -0.86 -8.23
CA PRO A 30 20.33 -1.03 -6.86
C PRO A 30 20.37 0.30 -6.11
N LYS A 31 20.16 0.23 -4.78
CA LYS A 31 20.23 1.38 -3.89
C LYS A 31 21.28 1.11 -2.81
N LYS A 32 22.07 2.11 -2.46
CA LYS A 32 22.96 2.04 -1.30
C LYS A 32 22.17 2.23 0.00
N VAL A 33 22.29 1.31 0.94
CA VAL A 33 21.69 1.35 2.29
C VAL A 33 22.79 1.04 3.30
N GLY A 34 23.22 2.06 4.04
CA GLY A 34 24.46 1.96 4.83
C GLY A 34 25.65 1.73 3.90
N ASP A 35 26.43 0.69 4.17
CA ASP A 35 27.58 0.30 3.36
C ASP A 35 27.25 -0.76 2.29
N GLU A 36 26.00 -1.23 2.23
CA GLU A 36 25.57 -2.29 1.31
C GLU A 36 24.79 -1.75 0.10
N TRP A 37 24.90 -2.47 -1.02
CA TRP A 37 24.04 -2.27 -2.18
C TRP A 37 22.91 -3.29 -2.18
N VAL A 38 21.68 -2.81 -2.06
CA VAL A 38 20.49 -3.66 -2.08
C VAL A 38 19.79 -3.58 -3.44
N THR A 39 19.33 -4.73 -3.93
CA THR A 39 18.65 -4.88 -5.22
C THR A 39 17.12 -4.95 -5.10
N TYR A 40 16.58 -4.88 -3.87
CA TYR A 40 15.14 -4.98 -3.61
C TYR A 40 14.70 -3.99 -2.53
N ASP A 41 13.39 -3.72 -2.51
CA ASP A 41 12.68 -3.06 -1.43
C ASP A 41 11.91 -4.08 -0.59
N VAL A 42 11.96 -3.92 0.73
CA VAL A 42 11.06 -4.66 1.62
C VAL A 42 9.67 -4.03 1.53
N THR A 43 8.65 -4.88 1.45
CA THR A 43 7.25 -4.48 1.44
C THR A 43 6.48 -5.11 2.61
N VAL A 44 5.36 -4.51 2.96
CA VAL A 44 4.44 -4.94 4.01
C VAL A 44 3.10 -5.24 3.35
N LEU A 45 2.57 -6.44 3.58
CA LEU A 45 1.22 -6.82 3.18
C LEU A 45 0.25 -6.57 4.33
N LEU A 46 -0.71 -5.68 4.09
CA LEU A 46 -1.89 -5.55 4.93
C LEU A 46 -3.07 -6.23 4.25
N VAL A 47 -3.84 -7.00 5.00
CA VAL A 47 -5.09 -7.63 4.55
C VAL A 47 -6.27 -7.08 5.34
N ASP A 48 -7.47 -7.27 4.79
CA ASP A 48 -8.72 -6.73 5.36
C ASP A 48 -8.61 -5.23 5.68
N VAL A 49 -8.27 -4.43 4.66
CA VAL A 49 -8.05 -3.00 4.84
C VAL A 49 -9.40 -2.29 4.91
N ARG A 50 -9.60 -1.49 5.96
CA ARG A 50 -10.87 -0.81 6.26
C ARG A 50 -10.67 0.69 6.46
N ASP A 51 -11.72 1.47 6.21
CA ASP A 51 -11.80 2.88 6.55
C ASP A 51 -12.13 3.10 8.04
N SER A 52 -12.31 4.36 8.45
CA SER A 52 -12.66 4.73 9.83
C SER A 52 -14.05 4.27 10.26
N ASP A 53 -14.95 4.02 9.31
CA ASP A 53 -16.32 3.59 9.57
C ASP A 53 -16.42 2.05 9.60
N GLY A 54 -15.30 1.35 9.34
CA GLY A 54 -15.19 -0.10 9.36
C GLY A 54 -15.52 -0.76 8.03
N ASN A 55 -15.76 0.01 6.96
CA ASN A 55 -16.04 -0.51 5.63
C ASN A 55 -14.74 -1.02 4.99
N ARG A 56 -14.80 -2.20 4.38
CA ARG A 56 -13.66 -2.80 3.70
C ARG A 56 -13.39 -2.10 2.37
N VAL A 57 -12.23 -1.46 2.25
CA VAL A 57 -11.82 -0.71 1.04
C VAL A 57 -10.98 -1.54 0.07
N THR A 58 -10.29 -2.58 0.56
CA THR A 58 -9.56 -3.53 -0.28
C THR A 58 -9.26 -4.82 0.47
N ASP A 59 -9.21 -5.94 -0.25
CA ASP A 59 -8.89 -7.24 0.35
C ASP A 59 -7.47 -7.28 0.90
N HIS A 60 -6.54 -6.69 0.14
CA HIS A 60 -5.14 -6.62 0.47
C HIS A 60 -4.51 -5.34 -0.11
N LEU A 61 -3.40 -4.93 0.49
CA LEU A 61 -2.61 -3.78 0.07
C LEU A 61 -1.15 -3.96 0.43
N TRP A 62 -0.28 -3.73 -0.56
CA TRP A 62 1.16 -3.70 -0.35
C TRP A 62 1.64 -2.27 -0.16
N PHE A 63 2.42 -2.04 0.90
CA PHE A 63 3.20 -0.83 1.10
C PHE A 63 4.69 -1.13 1.06
N ASN A 64 5.50 -0.13 0.69
CA ASN A 64 6.92 -0.18 1.00
C ASN A 64 7.10 -0.14 2.52
N TYR A 65 8.08 -0.86 3.05
CA TYR A 65 8.45 -0.82 4.46
C TYR A 65 9.11 0.51 4.80
N THR A 66 8.30 1.48 5.22
CA THR A 66 8.75 2.83 5.58
C THR A 66 9.29 2.90 7.01
N LYS A 67 9.95 4.01 7.36
CA LYS A 67 10.33 4.34 8.75
C LYS A 67 9.15 4.28 9.73
N GLY A 68 7.91 4.48 9.26
CA GLY A 68 6.72 4.35 10.09
C GLY A 68 6.48 2.91 10.53
N PHE A 69 6.60 1.95 9.61
CA PHE A 69 6.49 0.53 9.94
C PHE A 69 7.69 0.05 10.78
N GLU A 70 8.90 0.51 10.46
CA GLU A 70 10.12 0.14 11.22
C GLU A 70 10.04 0.52 12.70
N ARG A 71 9.41 1.64 13.03
CA ARG A 71 9.22 2.09 14.43
C ARG A 71 8.28 1.19 15.23
N LEU A 72 7.49 0.34 14.59
CA LEU A 72 6.66 -0.63 15.29
C LEU A 72 7.48 -1.82 15.83
N GLY A 73 8.72 -2.00 15.38
CA GLY A 73 9.55 -3.15 15.73
C GLY A 73 9.02 -4.43 15.08
N ASP A 74 9.02 -5.53 15.82
CA ASP A 74 8.60 -6.84 15.32
C ASP A 74 7.10 -6.89 15.05
N LEU A 75 6.72 -6.86 13.77
CA LEU A 75 5.35 -7.11 13.34
C LEU A 75 5.08 -8.62 13.32
N LYS A 76 3.97 -9.04 13.93
CA LYS A 76 3.49 -10.42 13.91
C LYS A 76 2.24 -10.51 13.06
N GLU A 77 2.10 -11.62 12.33
CA GLU A 77 0.89 -11.91 11.56
C GLU A 77 -0.33 -11.79 12.49
N GLY A 78 -1.34 -11.03 12.06
CA GLY A 78 -2.51 -10.70 12.88
C GLY A 78 -2.46 -9.31 13.55
N ASP A 79 -1.29 -8.66 13.63
CA ASP A 79 -1.19 -7.30 14.19
C ASP A 79 -2.08 -6.33 13.39
N VAL A 80 -3.02 -5.66 14.06
CA VAL A 80 -3.85 -4.64 13.42
C VAL A 80 -3.07 -3.34 13.37
N ILE A 81 -2.89 -2.80 12.15
CA ILE A 81 -2.12 -1.58 11.92
C ILE A 81 -3.06 -0.45 11.50
N ARG A 82 -3.06 0.64 12.27
CA ARG A 82 -3.68 1.91 11.91
C ARG A 82 -2.68 2.77 11.15
N PHE A 83 -3.14 3.42 10.08
CA PHE A 83 -2.33 4.37 9.31
C PHE A 83 -3.19 5.43 8.63
N ASP A 84 -2.62 6.61 8.41
CA ASP A 84 -3.21 7.63 7.54
C ASP A 84 -2.65 7.45 6.12
N ALA A 85 -3.50 7.45 5.09
CA ALA A 85 -3.08 7.39 3.69
C ALA A 85 -3.82 8.42 2.84
N ARG A 86 -3.17 8.88 1.77
CA ARG A 86 -3.78 9.77 0.78
C ARG A 86 -4.42 8.95 -0.33
N VAL A 87 -5.67 9.26 -0.64
CA VAL A 87 -6.38 8.64 -1.76
C VAL A 87 -5.92 9.30 -3.06
N ARG A 88 -5.49 8.49 -4.03
CA ARG A 88 -4.96 8.97 -5.32
C ARG A 88 -5.51 8.12 -6.45
N PRO A 89 -5.75 8.72 -7.63
CA PRO A 89 -6.06 7.94 -8.82
C PRO A 89 -4.84 7.08 -9.21
N TYR A 90 -5.12 5.92 -9.78
CA TYR A 90 -4.16 4.98 -10.33
C TYR A 90 -4.75 4.37 -11.59
N ILE A 91 -3.99 4.43 -12.68
CA ILE A 91 -4.37 3.78 -13.92
C ILE A 91 -3.95 2.31 -13.83
N LYS A 92 -4.91 1.41 -13.92
CA LYS A 92 -4.67 -0.03 -14.01
C LYS A 92 -5.19 -0.53 -15.36
N GLY A 93 -4.94 -1.80 -15.67
CA GLY A 93 -5.33 -2.42 -16.92
C GLY A 93 -4.12 -2.81 -17.76
N TYR A 94 -4.38 -3.56 -18.82
CA TYR A 94 -3.36 -4.10 -19.71
C TYR A 94 -3.23 -3.23 -20.96
N VAL A 95 -1.99 -3.05 -21.42
CA VAL A 95 -1.69 -2.37 -22.69
C VAL A 95 -0.81 -3.30 -23.52
N ASN A 96 -1.25 -3.57 -24.74
CA ASN A 96 -0.45 -4.26 -25.75
C ASN A 96 -0.49 -3.48 -27.06
N HIS A 97 0.60 -2.75 -27.31
CA HIS A 97 0.74 -1.94 -28.52
C HIS A 97 0.81 -2.76 -29.81
N ARG A 98 1.25 -4.03 -29.76
CA ARG A 98 1.33 -4.89 -30.97
C ARG A 98 -0.04 -5.36 -31.42
N GLU A 99 -0.93 -5.62 -30.46
CA GLU A 99 -2.29 -6.10 -30.68
C GLU A 99 -3.32 -4.94 -30.66
N TYR A 100 -2.86 -3.68 -30.54
CA TYR A 100 -3.71 -2.49 -30.39
C TYR A 100 -4.72 -2.57 -29.22
N ILE A 101 -4.34 -3.26 -28.14
CA ILE A 101 -5.15 -3.40 -26.93
C ILE A 101 -4.79 -2.29 -25.94
N ASP A 102 -5.80 -1.53 -25.50
CA ASP A 102 -5.68 -0.57 -24.40
C ASP A 102 -6.90 -0.69 -23.48
N GLU A 103 -6.74 -1.44 -22.39
CA GLU A 103 -7.78 -1.70 -21.38
C GLU A 103 -7.54 -0.87 -20.11
N ARG A 104 -6.88 0.28 -20.24
CA ARG A 104 -6.59 1.12 -19.09
C ARG A 104 -7.85 1.75 -18.52
N GLU A 105 -8.06 1.56 -17.23
CA GLU A 105 -9.12 2.23 -16.46
C GLU A 105 -8.55 2.95 -15.23
N VAL A 106 -9.25 4.00 -14.82
CA VAL A 106 -8.93 4.72 -13.58
C VAL A 106 -9.49 3.93 -12.40
N ASP A 107 -8.63 3.61 -11.45
CA ASP A 107 -8.97 3.11 -10.13
C ASP A 107 -8.39 4.05 -9.07
N TYR A 108 -8.62 3.75 -7.79
CA TYR A 108 -8.11 4.53 -6.68
C TYR A 108 -7.21 3.67 -5.79
N LYS A 109 -6.13 4.29 -5.28
CA LYS A 109 -5.17 3.66 -4.38
C LYS A 109 -4.97 4.49 -3.12
N LEU A 110 -4.58 3.81 -2.06
CA LEU A 110 -4.07 4.42 -0.85
C LEU A 110 -2.56 4.60 -0.98
N ALA A 111 -2.08 5.84 -0.89
CA ALA A 111 -0.68 6.20 -1.09
C ALA A 111 -0.10 6.91 0.13
N TYR A 112 1.22 6.82 0.29
CA TYR A 112 1.98 7.57 1.29
C TYR A 112 1.47 7.33 2.73
N PRO A 113 1.60 6.09 3.26
CA PRO A 113 1.19 5.79 4.62
C PRO A 113 1.99 6.63 5.63
N THR A 114 1.29 7.26 6.57
CA THR A 114 1.84 8.07 7.67
C THR A 114 1.13 7.75 8.97
N LYS A 115 1.63 8.23 10.12
CA LYS A 115 1.03 7.96 11.45
C LYS A 115 0.74 6.47 11.67
N VAL A 116 1.68 5.63 11.21
CA VAL A 116 1.58 4.17 11.32
C VAL A 116 1.73 3.78 12.79
N ALA A 117 0.77 3.03 13.31
CA ALA A 117 0.68 2.59 14.70
C ALA A 117 -0.02 1.23 14.79
N ARG A 118 0.25 0.43 15.83
CA ARG A 118 -0.62 -0.71 16.17
C ARG A 118 -1.96 -0.15 16.69
N ALA A 119 -3.07 -0.71 16.22
CA ALA A 119 -4.36 -0.55 16.86
C ALA A 119 -4.37 -1.48 18.08
N GLY A 120 -4.64 -0.92 19.26
CA GLY A 120 -4.70 -1.67 20.51
C GLY A 120 -5.91 -2.58 20.61
#